data_AF-A0A945Z3Q5-F1
#
_entry.id   AF-A0A945Z3Q5-F1
#
_cell.length_a   1.000
_cell.length_b   1.000
_cell.length_c   1.000
_cell.angle_alpha   90.00
_cell.angle_beta   90.00
_cell.angle_gamma   90.00
#
_symmetry.space_group_name_H-M   'P 1'
#
loop_
_entity.id
_entity.type
_entity.pdbx_description
1 polymer ?
#
loop_
_entity_poly.entity_id
_entity_poly.type
_entity_poly.pdbx_seq_one_letter_code
_entity_poly.pdbx_strand_id
1 'polypeptide(L)'
;MEVGTNFYLKSDTSDNISVKIPLELDSSFKDKNFDLYFLAKKDIKESDIYQVYLNESDTRIGWLIPTISLVSTDHNYANDPHFLKYAYIGIRESLKNLDDSFYSLSVIGDTNEVFYDKIFHESTALLIVCKDTIVGGVQFDIDRACPSLIKHGYVRLGSITPDEIAFVADSPENEKLYIEQISRDIESEKLISELLNTSFAYEKKAIFKFFLLYQIIELLIDDIYKHEQESIIPELVSVKGDSARTKDILEKIQSVITEKKRITYLMQRYTNMTGNLSQLKSMCNSLLTTLGIEEGLEFQHYFYKIRNFIFHQYRDFPTDGVNILEEIIKEFLDLMPQILSKYKYPITNT
;
A
#
# COMPACT_ATOMS: atom_id res chain seq x y z
N MET A 1 3.84 10.10 -30.68
CA MET A 1 4.44 11.38 -31.12
C MET A 1 3.67 12.52 -30.49
N GLU A 2 4.35 13.60 -30.13
CA GLU A 2 3.76 14.78 -29.49
C GLU A 2 4.01 16.02 -30.37
N VAL A 3 2.97 16.84 -30.57
CA VAL A 3 3.07 18.14 -31.25
C VAL A 3 2.27 19.18 -30.44
N GLY A 4 2.96 19.96 -29.61
CA GLY A 4 2.31 20.87 -28.67
C GLY A 4 1.56 20.09 -27.59
N THR A 5 0.26 20.31 -27.43
CA THR A 5 -0.62 19.56 -26.52
C THR A 5 -1.37 18.42 -27.21
N ASN A 6 -1.09 18.16 -28.50
CA ASN A 6 -1.69 17.07 -29.25
C ASN A 6 -0.84 15.80 -29.20
N PHE A 7 -1.49 14.66 -29.03
CA PHE A 7 -0.86 13.36 -28.89
C PHE A 7 -1.26 12.41 -30.02
N TYR A 8 -0.33 11.56 -30.43
CA TYR A 8 -0.50 10.59 -31.50
C TYR A 8 0.13 9.24 -31.15
N LEU A 9 -0.58 8.14 -31.41
CA LEU A 9 -0.05 6.79 -31.40
C LEU A 9 0.45 6.41 -32.80
N LYS A 10 1.58 5.71 -32.87
CA LYS A 10 2.15 5.25 -34.14
C LYS A 10 1.57 3.87 -34.47
N SER A 11 0.94 3.74 -35.64
CA SER A 11 0.50 2.44 -36.17
C SER A 11 1.58 1.83 -37.07
N ASP A 12 1.61 0.50 -37.13
CA ASP A 12 2.42 -0.26 -38.10
C ASP A 12 1.88 -0.12 -39.55
N THR A 13 0.63 0.31 -39.71
CA THR A 13 -0.08 0.42 -41.02
C THR A 13 0.02 1.79 -41.69
N SER A 14 0.98 2.64 -41.29
CA SER A 14 1.38 3.95 -41.86
C SER A 14 0.58 5.20 -41.44
N ASP A 15 -0.67 5.09 -40.99
CA ASP A 15 -1.42 6.24 -40.45
C ASP A 15 -1.26 6.37 -38.93
N ASN A 16 -0.96 7.58 -38.45
CA ASN A 16 -0.89 7.88 -37.02
C ASN A 16 -2.31 8.06 -36.45
N ILE A 17 -2.57 7.48 -35.28
CA ILE A 17 -3.86 7.62 -34.58
C ILE A 17 -3.79 8.83 -33.66
N SER A 18 -4.67 9.81 -33.82
CA SER A 18 -4.77 10.98 -32.93
C SER A 18 -5.48 10.61 -31.63
N VAL A 19 -4.90 10.98 -30.48
CA VAL A 19 -5.50 10.77 -29.17
C VAL A 19 -6.28 12.02 -28.76
N LYS A 20 -7.58 11.87 -28.53
CA LYS A 20 -8.50 12.96 -28.15
C LYS A 20 -8.55 13.13 -26.64
N ILE A 21 -8.31 14.37 -26.21
CA ILE A 21 -8.41 14.85 -24.83
C ILE A 21 -9.19 16.16 -24.88
N PRO A 22 -10.34 16.27 -24.20
CA PRO A 22 -11.18 17.48 -24.20
C PRO A 22 -10.65 18.58 -23.26
N LEU A 23 -9.71 18.27 -22.38
CA LEU A 23 -9.11 19.22 -21.45
C LEU A 23 -8.15 20.20 -22.15
N GLU A 24 -8.18 21.47 -21.72
CA GLU A 24 -7.21 22.49 -22.13
C GLU A 24 -5.89 22.32 -21.37
N LEU A 25 -5.08 21.35 -21.81
CA LEU A 25 -3.83 20.97 -21.15
C LEU A 25 -2.77 22.09 -21.10
N ASP A 26 -1.99 22.12 -20.02
CA ASP A 26 -0.90 23.08 -19.81
C ASP A 26 0.47 22.38 -19.84
N SER A 27 1.28 22.68 -20.87
CA SER A 27 2.61 22.08 -21.07
C SER A 27 3.75 22.77 -20.30
N SER A 28 3.47 23.74 -19.43
CA SER A 28 4.50 24.51 -18.70
C SER A 28 5.38 23.67 -17.78
N PHE A 29 4.95 22.46 -17.39
CA PHE A 29 5.74 21.51 -16.59
C PHE A 29 6.52 20.50 -17.44
N LYS A 30 6.55 20.63 -18.77
CA LYS A 30 7.16 19.64 -19.68
C LYS A 30 8.61 19.28 -19.37
N ASP A 31 9.40 20.24 -18.87
CA ASP A 31 10.84 20.11 -18.62
C ASP A 31 11.19 19.74 -17.17
N LYS A 32 10.17 19.56 -16.31
CA LYS A 32 10.35 19.12 -14.92
C LYS A 32 10.47 17.60 -14.82
N ASN A 33 10.99 17.13 -13.70
CA ASN A 33 11.22 15.71 -13.47
C ASN A 33 10.05 15.06 -12.72
N PHE A 34 9.44 14.05 -13.34
CA PHE A 34 8.31 13.32 -12.78
C PHE A 34 8.53 11.82 -12.83
N ASP A 35 7.96 11.13 -11.85
CA ASP A 35 7.66 9.70 -11.96
C ASP A 35 6.17 9.50 -12.24
N LEU A 36 5.87 8.54 -13.08
CA LEU A 36 4.52 8.08 -13.37
C LEU A 36 4.38 6.62 -12.92
N TYR A 37 3.33 6.32 -12.17
CA TYR A 37 2.98 4.96 -11.78
C TYR A 37 1.55 4.66 -12.19
N PHE A 38 1.35 3.52 -12.87
CA PHE A 38 0.04 3.00 -13.20
C PHE A 38 -0.54 2.23 -12.03
N LEU A 39 -1.72 2.63 -11.61
CA LEU A 39 -2.49 2.00 -10.55
C LEU A 39 -3.84 1.55 -11.11
N ALA A 40 -4.50 0.66 -10.39
CA ALA A 40 -5.90 0.32 -10.61
C ALA A 40 -6.65 0.35 -9.28
N LYS A 41 -7.94 0.66 -9.35
CA LYS A 41 -8.85 0.59 -8.22
C LYS A 41 -10.21 0.12 -8.70
N LYS A 42 -10.76 -0.87 -8.00
CA LYS A 42 -12.12 -1.33 -8.23
C LYS A 42 -13.13 -0.25 -7.82
N ASP A 43 -14.18 -0.08 -8.62
CA ASP A 43 -15.23 0.90 -8.40
C ASP A 43 -14.72 2.36 -8.32
N ILE A 44 -13.63 2.67 -9.03
CA ILE A 44 -13.09 4.03 -9.11
C ILE A 44 -14.10 4.97 -9.79
N LYS A 45 -14.21 6.19 -9.28
CA LYS A 45 -15.09 7.23 -9.84
C LYS A 45 -14.29 8.28 -10.58
N GLU A 46 -14.92 8.96 -11.52
CA GLU A 46 -14.30 10.09 -12.24
C GLU A 46 -13.87 11.22 -11.29
N SER A 47 -14.61 11.40 -10.19
CA SER A 47 -14.29 12.40 -9.17
C SER A 47 -13.20 11.97 -8.19
N ASP A 48 -12.67 10.74 -8.27
CA ASP A 48 -11.61 10.22 -7.37
C ASP A 48 -10.22 10.81 -7.72
N ILE A 49 -10.14 12.15 -7.76
CA ILE A 49 -8.92 12.89 -8.05
C ILE A 49 -8.36 13.42 -6.74
N TYR A 50 -7.09 13.10 -6.46
CA TYR A 50 -6.45 13.45 -5.18
C TYR A 50 -5.12 14.16 -5.37
N GLN A 51 -4.90 15.19 -4.56
CA GLN A 51 -3.56 15.73 -4.33
C GLN A 51 -2.80 14.79 -3.39
N VAL A 52 -1.59 14.39 -3.77
CA VAL A 52 -0.81 13.38 -3.03
C VAL A 52 0.22 14.07 -2.15
N TYR A 53 0.22 13.72 -0.87
CA TYR A 53 1.08 14.29 0.17
C TYR A 53 1.95 13.22 0.82
N LEU A 54 3.18 13.57 1.19
CA LEU A 54 3.96 12.78 2.14
C LEU A 54 3.54 13.16 3.56
N ASN A 55 3.12 12.18 4.36
CA ASN A 55 2.58 12.43 5.70
C ASN A 55 3.62 13.02 6.65
N GLU A 56 4.86 12.53 6.61
CA GLU A 56 5.94 12.94 7.52
C GLU A 56 6.29 14.43 7.42
N SER A 57 6.17 15.01 6.23
CA SER A 57 6.58 16.39 5.93
C SER A 57 5.42 17.30 5.54
N ASP A 58 4.18 16.79 5.54
CA ASP A 58 2.97 17.47 5.01
C ASP A 58 3.22 18.16 3.65
N THR A 59 4.02 17.52 2.79
CA THR A 59 4.46 18.10 1.52
C THR A 59 3.68 17.48 0.36
N ARG A 60 3.02 18.33 -0.45
CA ARG A 60 2.34 17.88 -1.68
C ARG A 60 3.38 17.48 -2.73
N ILE A 61 3.41 16.20 -3.07
CA ILE A 61 4.36 15.64 -4.03
C ILE A 61 3.76 15.39 -5.41
N GLY A 62 2.44 15.31 -5.53
CA GLY A 62 1.86 14.86 -6.78
C GLY A 62 0.35 14.87 -6.85
N TRP A 63 -0.15 14.14 -7.84
CA TRP A 63 -1.58 13.91 -8.09
C TRP A 63 -1.84 12.45 -8.38
N LEU A 64 -3.00 11.96 -7.96
CA LEU A 64 -3.57 10.68 -8.33
C LEU A 64 -4.82 10.97 -9.17
N ILE A 65 -4.82 10.56 -10.43
CA ILE A 65 -5.84 10.94 -11.41
C ILE A 65 -6.38 9.69 -12.11
N PRO A 66 -7.68 9.37 -12.00
CA PRO A 66 -8.33 8.34 -12.81
C PRO A 66 -8.20 8.67 -14.31
N THR A 67 -7.98 7.67 -15.16
CA THR A 67 -7.87 7.91 -16.61
C THR A 67 -9.17 8.45 -17.20
N ILE A 68 -10.31 8.02 -16.66
CA ILE A 68 -11.65 8.53 -17.02
C ILE A 68 -11.81 10.03 -16.74
N SER A 69 -11.12 10.59 -15.74
CA SER A 69 -11.15 12.03 -15.48
C SER A 69 -10.43 12.83 -16.56
N LEU A 70 -9.41 12.26 -17.19
CA LEU A 70 -8.61 12.94 -18.22
C LEU A 70 -9.38 13.14 -19.54
N VAL A 71 -10.52 12.49 -19.71
CA VAL A 71 -11.43 12.66 -20.86
C VAL A 71 -12.73 13.37 -20.50
N SER A 72 -12.82 14.00 -19.34
CA SER A 72 -14.02 14.68 -18.86
C SER A 72 -13.75 16.13 -18.47
N THR A 73 -14.76 16.97 -18.60
CA THR A 73 -14.76 18.35 -18.12
C THR A 73 -15.70 18.57 -16.93
N ASP A 74 -16.35 17.51 -16.45
CA ASP A 74 -17.47 17.59 -15.51
C ASP A 74 -17.03 17.49 -14.03
N HIS A 75 -15.76 17.22 -13.77
CA HIS A 75 -15.18 17.14 -12.42
C HIS A 75 -14.63 18.49 -11.92
N ASN A 76 -14.49 18.62 -10.60
CA ASN A 76 -14.11 19.88 -9.92
C ASN A 76 -12.75 20.47 -10.34
N TYR A 77 -11.85 19.64 -10.88
CA TYR A 77 -10.50 20.03 -11.29
C TYR A 77 -10.32 20.31 -12.79
N ALA A 78 -11.38 20.21 -13.61
CA ALA A 78 -11.25 20.32 -15.06
C ALA A 78 -10.60 21.65 -15.53
N ASN A 79 -10.77 22.71 -14.73
CA ASN A 79 -10.18 24.03 -14.98
C ASN A 79 -9.07 24.40 -13.98
N ASP A 80 -8.64 23.49 -13.10
CA ASP A 80 -7.58 23.79 -12.14
C ASP A 80 -6.21 23.87 -12.85
N PRO A 81 -5.50 25.01 -12.77
CA PRO A 81 -4.26 25.19 -13.52
C PRO A 81 -3.14 24.22 -13.12
N HIS A 82 -3.17 23.68 -11.90
CA HIS A 82 -2.16 22.76 -11.43
C HIS A 82 -2.48 21.32 -11.85
N PHE A 83 -3.75 20.93 -11.78
CA PHE A 83 -4.27 19.70 -12.35
C PHE A 83 -3.94 19.62 -13.84
N LEU A 84 -4.24 20.65 -14.63
CA LEU A 84 -4.01 20.65 -16.08
C LEU A 84 -2.53 20.45 -16.47
N LYS A 85 -1.60 20.92 -15.63
CA LYS A 85 -0.16 20.66 -15.79
C LYS A 85 0.20 19.20 -15.52
N TYR A 86 -0.36 18.62 -14.46
CA TYR A 86 -0.13 17.21 -14.13
C TYR A 86 -0.83 16.27 -15.10
N ALA A 87 -2.05 16.61 -15.54
CA ALA A 87 -2.78 15.89 -16.58
C ALA A 87 -1.97 15.79 -17.87
N TYR A 88 -1.39 16.92 -18.32
CA TYR A 88 -0.49 16.92 -19.48
C TYR A 88 0.68 15.95 -19.30
N ILE A 89 1.36 15.98 -18.14
CA ILE A 89 2.48 15.08 -17.84
C ILE A 89 2.02 13.63 -17.79
N GLY A 90 0.92 13.33 -17.09
CA GLY A 90 0.36 11.99 -16.95
C GLY A 90 0.04 11.36 -18.30
N ILE A 91 -0.66 12.09 -19.16
CA ILE A 91 -1.00 11.66 -20.53
C ILE A 91 0.28 11.46 -21.36
N ARG A 92 1.19 12.43 -21.34
CA ARG A 92 2.42 12.36 -22.14
C ARG A 92 3.26 11.15 -21.77
N GLU A 93 3.52 10.97 -20.48
CA GLU A 93 4.35 9.88 -19.99
C GLU A 93 3.64 8.53 -20.08
N SER A 94 2.32 8.47 -19.91
CA SER A 94 1.59 7.20 -20.03
C SER A 94 1.63 6.67 -21.46
N LEU A 95 1.44 7.54 -22.46
CA LEU A 95 1.46 7.17 -23.88
C LEU A 95 2.87 6.83 -24.38
N LYS A 96 3.92 7.44 -23.79
CA LYS A 96 5.31 7.10 -24.10
C LYS A 96 5.73 5.72 -23.59
N ASN A 97 5.18 5.33 -22.44
CA ASN A 97 5.51 4.08 -21.77
C ASN A 97 4.46 3.00 -22.02
N LEU A 98 3.70 3.07 -23.12
CA LEU A 98 2.80 1.98 -23.51
C LEU A 98 3.63 0.74 -23.88
N ASP A 99 3.58 -0.28 -23.04
CA ASP A 99 4.18 -1.58 -23.25
C ASP A 99 3.34 -2.70 -22.59
N ASP A 100 3.78 -3.95 -22.76
CA ASP A 100 3.08 -5.13 -22.24
C ASP A 100 3.32 -5.37 -20.73
N SER A 101 4.00 -4.47 -20.01
CA SER A 101 4.27 -4.62 -18.58
C SER A 101 3.06 -4.36 -17.70
N PHE A 102 2.02 -3.69 -18.24
CA PHE A 102 0.76 -3.43 -17.56
C PHE A 102 -0.44 -3.64 -18.48
N TYR A 103 -1.61 -3.85 -17.88
CA TYR A 103 -2.85 -4.07 -18.61
C TYR A 103 -3.31 -2.78 -19.30
N SER A 104 -3.41 -2.83 -20.63
CA SER A 104 -3.97 -1.78 -21.46
C SER A 104 -5.01 -2.38 -22.40
N LEU A 105 -5.89 -1.53 -22.94
CA LEU A 105 -6.89 -1.96 -23.91
C LEU A 105 -6.26 -1.96 -25.30
N SER A 106 -6.49 -3.04 -26.04
CA SER A 106 -6.16 -3.05 -27.47
C SER A 106 -7.08 -2.09 -28.22
N VAL A 107 -6.48 -1.11 -28.91
CA VAL A 107 -7.22 -0.23 -29.81
C VAL A 107 -7.52 -1.02 -31.09
N ILE A 108 -8.73 -1.57 -31.19
CA ILE A 108 -9.17 -2.39 -32.32
C ILE A 108 -9.97 -1.52 -33.30
N GLY A 109 -9.46 -1.35 -34.53
CA GLY A 109 -10.22 -0.79 -35.65
C GLY A 109 -9.41 0.13 -36.58
N ASP A 110 -9.91 0.29 -37.81
CA ASP A 110 -9.42 1.29 -38.78
C ASP A 110 -9.91 2.68 -38.38
N THR A 111 -9.35 3.23 -37.31
CA THR A 111 -9.72 4.56 -36.80
C THR A 111 -8.51 5.48 -36.76
N ASN A 112 -8.69 6.71 -37.24
CA ASN A 112 -7.65 7.74 -37.20
C ASN A 112 -7.64 8.52 -35.89
N GLU A 113 -8.65 8.31 -35.04
CA GLU A 113 -8.83 9.03 -33.78
C GLU A 113 -9.38 8.11 -32.68
N VAL A 114 -8.87 8.27 -31.46
CA VAL A 114 -9.30 7.50 -30.27
C VAL A 114 -9.31 8.41 -29.04
N PHE A 115 -10.29 8.25 -28.15
CA PHE A 115 -10.26 8.94 -26.85
C PHE A 115 -9.24 8.29 -25.90
N TYR A 116 -8.62 9.10 -25.04
CA TYR A 116 -7.56 8.63 -24.14
C TYR A 116 -8.02 7.49 -23.19
N ASP A 117 -9.26 7.53 -22.71
CA ASP A 117 -9.86 6.49 -21.85
C ASP A 117 -10.11 5.15 -22.57
N LYS A 118 -10.04 5.11 -23.90
CA LYS A 118 -10.15 3.85 -24.67
C LYS A 118 -8.84 3.09 -24.78
N ILE A 119 -7.74 3.67 -24.28
CA ILE A 119 -6.42 3.05 -24.25
C ILE A 119 -6.20 2.29 -22.92
N PHE A 120 -6.87 2.71 -21.86
CA PHE A 120 -6.70 2.17 -20.50
C PHE A 120 -8.02 1.61 -19.99
N HIS A 121 -7.96 0.68 -19.04
CA HIS A 121 -9.15 0.24 -18.34
C HIS A 121 -9.79 1.42 -17.58
N GLU A 122 -11.12 1.42 -17.41
CA GLU A 122 -11.82 2.48 -16.66
C GLU A 122 -11.37 2.55 -15.19
N SER A 123 -10.96 1.41 -14.64
CA SER A 123 -10.40 1.26 -13.30
C SER A 123 -8.97 1.80 -13.14
N THR A 124 -8.33 2.24 -14.23
CA THR A 124 -6.93 2.70 -14.20
C THR A 124 -6.82 4.11 -13.63
N ALA A 125 -5.82 4.33 -12.79
CA ALA A 125 -5.42 5.63 -12.29
C ALA A 125 -3.92 5.87 -12.48
N LEU A 126 -3.54 7.13 -12.61
CA LEU A 126 -2.16 7.58 -12.74
C LEU A 126 -1.73 8.29 -11.47
N LEU A 127 -0.70 7.76 -10.81
CA LEU A 127 0.01 8.48 -9.76
C LEU A 127 1.20 9.22 -10.40
N ILE A 128 1.15 10.54 -10.36
CA ILE A 128 2.12 11.44 -10.99
C ILE A 128 2.85 12.21 -9.89
N VAL A 129 4.12 11.90 -9.67
CA VAL A 129 4.95 12.46 -8.60
C VAL A 129 5.99 13.41 -9.19
N CYS A 130 6.03 14.65 -8.71
CA CYS A 130 7.03 15.63 -9.12
C CYS A 130 8.26 15.55 -8.21
N LYS A 131 9.39 15.04 -8.72
CA LYS A 131 10.61 14.89 -7.93
C LYS A 131 11.12 16.21 -7.37
N ASP A 132 10.91 17.30 -8.10
CA ASP A 132 11.35 18.64 -7.73
C ASP A 132 10.63 19.18 -6.48
N THR A 133 9.48 18.61 -6.11
CA THR A 133 8.74 18.98 -4.89
C THR A 133 9.23 18.26 -3.64
N ILE A 134 10.02 17.19 -3.81
CA ILE A 134 10.53 16.40 -2.70
C ILE A 134 11.82 17.06 -2.20
N VAL A 135 11.81 17.50 -0.94
CA VAL A 135 12.91 18.24 -0.30
C VAL A 135 13.44 17.48 0.92
N GLY A 136 14.61 17.89 1.42
CA GLY A 136 15.13 17.39 2.70
C GLY A 136 15.71 15.98 2.67
N GLY A 137 16.14 15.48 1.49
CA GLY A 137 16.73 14.15 1.36
C GLY A 137 15.72 13.00 1.44
N VAL A 138 14.42 13.31 1.54
CA VAL A 138 13.36 12.33 1.39
C VAL A 138 13.33 11.86 -0.06
N GLN A 139 13.06 10.58 -0.28
CA GLN A 139 12.82 10.03 -1.60
C GLN A 139 11.46 9.34 -1.59
N PHE A 140 10.68 9.57 -2.65
CA PHE A 140 9.47 8.80 -2.89
C PHE A 140 9.85 7.44 -3.48
N ASP A 141 9.33 6.39 -2.86
CA ASP A 141 9.50 5.01 -3.27
C ASP A 141 8.11 4.37 -3.30
N ILE A 142 7.70 3.95 -4.48
CA ILE A 142 6.37 3.39 -4.70
C ILE A 142 6.18 2.06 -3.96
N ASP A 143 7.23 1.27 -3.70
CA ASP A 143 7.10 0.01 -2.94
C ASP A 143 6.84 0.33 -1.47
N ARG A 144 7.51 1.38 -0.97
CA ARG A 144 7.31 1.87 0.39
C ARG A 144 5.98 2.59 0.56
N ALA A 145 5.46 3.25 -0.47
CA ALA A 145 4.14 3.88 -0.44
C ALA A 145 2.98 2.88 -0.51
N CYS A 146 3.24 1.62 -0.90
CA CYS A 146 2.21 0.63 -1.21
C CYS A 146 1.14 0.44 -0.12
N PRO A 147 1.48 0.32 1.19
CA PRO A 147 0.45 0.14 2.22
C PRO A 147 -0.57 1.29 2.26
N SER A 148 -0.11 2.53 2.07
CA SER A 148 -0.99 3.71 2.04
C SER A 148 -1.88 3.74 0.81
N LEU A 149 -1.41 3.25 -0.34
CA LEU A 149 -2.20 3.14 -1.56
C LEU A 149 -3.25 2.03 -1.44
N ILE A 150 -2.85 0.86 -0.95
CA ILE A 150 -3.70 -0.31 -0.77
C ILE A 150 -4.79 -0.04 0.25
N LYS A 151 -4.51 0.70 1.32
CA LYS A 151 -5.52 1.17 2.28
C LYS A 151 -6.75 1.79 1.59
N HIS A 152 -6.53 2.51 0.49
CA HIS A 152 -7.58 3.18 -0.28
C HIS A 152 -7.98 2.44 -1.57
N GLY A 153 -7.57 1.17 -1.69
CA GLY A 153 -7.95 0.28 -2.79
C GLY A 153 -7.12 0.45 -4.06
N TYR A 154 -6.07 1.28 -4.03
CA TYR A 154 -5.18 1.46 -5.18
C TYR A 154 -4.09 0.38 -5.18
N VAL A 155 -4.12 -0.45 -6.22
CA VAL A 155 -3.14 -1.51 -6.48
C VAL A 155 -2.26 -1.09 -7.65
N ARG A 156 -1.03 -1.58 -7.72
CA ARG A 156 -0.23 -1.42 -8.94
C ARG A 156 -0.86 -2.15 -10.10
N LEU A 157 -0.94 -1.48 -11.23
CA LEU A 157 -1.38 -2.09 -12.46
C LEU A 157 -0.26 -2.95 -13.03
N GLY A 158 -0.43 -4.27 -12.94
CA GLY A 158 0.39 -5.24 -13.68
C GLY A 158 -0.36 -5.72 -14.93
N SER A 159 -0.02 -6.90 -15.42
CA SER A 159 -0.66 -7.51 -16.61
C SER A 159 -2.04 -8.13 -16.36
N ILE A 160 -2.44 -8.29 -15.10
CA ILE A 160 -3.76 -8.82 -14.71
C ILE A 160 -4.81 -7.74 -14.96
N THR A 161 -5.96 -8.13 -15.54
CA THR A 161 -7.08 -7.19 -15.74
C THR A 161 -7.57 -6.62 -14.39
N PRO A 162 -7.83 -5.30 -14.30
CA PRO A 162 -8.40 -4.69 -13.10
C PRO A 162 -9.73 -5.30 -12.64
N ASP A 163 -10.48 -5.98 -13.52
CA ASP A 163 -11.74 -6.65 -13.16
C ASP A 163 -11.57 -7.77 -12.12
N GLU A 164 -10.38 -8.38 -12.07
CA GLU A 164 -10.08 -9.46 -11.11
C GLU A 164 -9.79 -8.93 -9.70
N ILE A 165 -9.62 -7.61 -9.53
CA ILE A 165 -9.41 -7.01 -8.21
C ILE A 165 -10.62 -7.38 -7.32
N ALA A 166 -10.32 -8.07 -6.22
CA ALA A 166 -11.31 -8.54 -5.27
C ALA A 166 -11.42 -7.61 -4.05
N PHE A 167 -10.37 -6.84 -3.79
CA PHE A 167 -10.34 -5.90 -2.68
C PHE A 167 -11.07 -4.59 -3.04
N VAL A 168 -11.94 -4.16 -2.14
CA VAL A 168 -12.70 -2.91 -2.24
C VAL A 168 -12.45 -2.15 -0.94
N ALA A 169 -12.11 -0.87 -1.07
CA ALA A 169 -11.85 0.01 0.04
C ALA A 169 -12.44 1.39 -0.20
N ASP A 170 -12.62 2.12 0.90
CA ASP A 170 -13.14 3.47 0.85
C ASP A 170 -12.12 4.43 0.23
N SER A 171 -12.65 5.32 -0.60
CA SER A 171 -11.91 6.48 -1.09
C SER A 171 -11.46 7.37 0.08
N PRO A 172 -10.34 8.09 -0.05
CA PRO A 172 -9.97 9.15 0.89
C PRO A 172 -11.15 10.13 1.07
N GLU A 173 -11.46 10.49 2.33
CA GLU A 173 -12.59 11.39 2.63
C GLU A 173 -12.40 12.81 2.09
N ASN A 174 -11.15 13.21 1.86
CA ASN A 174 -10.76 14.55 1.42
C ASN A 174 -10.10 14.49 0.04
N GLU A 175 -9.99 15.65 -0.59
CA GLU A 175 -9.21 15.89 -1.82
C GLU A 175 -7.69 15.61 -1.68
N LYS A 176 -7.24 15.16 -0.50
CA LYS A 176 -5.86 14.85 -0.18
C LYS A 176 -5.68 13.38 0.14
N LEU A 177 -4.71 12.76 -0.51
CA LEU A 177 -4.20 11.43 -0.18
C LEU A 177 -2.87 11.56 0.54
N TYR A 178 -2.82 11.14 1.80
CA TYR A 178 -1.61 11.13 2.61
C TYR A 178 -0.90 9.78 2.50
N ILE A 179 0.37 9.81 2.13
CA ILE A 179 1.23 8.63 1.98
C ILE A 179 2.20 8.57 3.16
N GLU A 180 2.07 7.51 3.93
CA GLU A 180 3.10 7.00 4.81
C GLU A 180 3.93 5.96 4.06
N GLN A 181 5.25 6.11 4.11
CA GLN A 181 6.17 5.17 3.48
C GLN A 181 6.66 4.16 4.51
N ILE A 182 6.79 2.89 4.10
CA ILE A 182 7.45 1.85 4.90
C ILE A 182 8.83 2.36 5.34
N SER A 183 9.11 2.24 6.64
CA SER A 183 10.36 2.68 7.26
C SER A 183 11.58 2.07 6.56
N ARG A 184 12.64 2.88 6.43
CA ARG A 184 13.95 2.46 5.89
C ARG A 184 14.62 1.32 6.68
N ASP A 185 14.18 1.09 7.92
CA ASP A 185 14.69 0.01 8.77
C ASP A 185 14.09 -1.35 8.38
N ILE A 186 13.03 -1.35 7.56
CA ILE A 186 12.45 -2.54 6.94
C ILE A 186 13.03 -2.67 5.52
N GLU A 187 13.81 -3.74 5.31
CA GLU A 187 14.43 -4.09 4.01
C GLU A 187 13.54 -4.98 3.12
N SER A 188 12.43 -5.48 3.67
CA SER A 188 11.46 -6.34 2.98
C SER A 188 10.33 -5.56 2.30
N GLU A 189 10.50 -4.25 2.04
CA GLU A 189 9.45 -3.38 1.48
C GLU A 189 8.93 -3.89 0.14
N LYS A 190 9.80 -4.45 -0.70
CA LYS A 190 9.43 -4.99 -2.01
C LYS A 190 8.56 -6.23 -1.88
N LEU A 191 8.89 -7.11 -0.93
CA LEU A 191 8.11 -8.30 -0.64
C LEU A 191 6.72 -7.93 -0.09
N ILE A 192 6.66 -6.94 0.81
CA ILE A 192 5.40 -6.42 1.34
C ILE A 192 4.55 -5.82 0.21
N SER A 193 5.17 -4.98 -0.64
CA SER A 193 4.53 -4.38 -1.81
C SER A 193 3.99 -5.45 -2.77
N GLU A 194 4.78 -6.47 -3.08
CA GLU A 194 4.39 -7.58 -3.94
C GLU A 194 3.22 -8.37 -3.33
N LEU A 195 3.30 -8.75 -2.06
CA LEU A 195 2.24 -9.48 -1.35
C LEU A 195 0.91 -8.73 -1.39
N LEU A 196 0.94 -7.42 -1.14
CA LEU A 196 -0.27 -6.59 -1.14
C LEU A 196 -0.85 -6.43 -2.55
N ASN A 197 -0.01 -6.11 -3.54
CA ASN A 197 -0.46 -5.84 -4.90
C ASN A 197 -0.88 -7.09 -5.66
N THR A 198 -0.22 -8.25 -5.45
CA THR A 198 -0.41 -9.44 -6.30
C THR A 198 -1.27 -10.52 -5.66
N SER A 199 -1.23 -10.64 -4.32
CA SER A 199 -1.92 -11.71 -3.61
C SER A 199 -3.13 -11.18 -2.87
N PHE A 200 -2.93 -10.17 -2.00
CA PHE A 200 -4.00 -9.65 -1.14
C PHE A 200 -5.12 -8.99 -1.95
N ALA A 201 -4.75 -8.14 -2.91
CA ALA A 201 -5.69 -7.39 -3.74
C ALA A 201 -6.67 -8.27 -4.55
N TYR A 202 -6.25 -9.48 -4.91
CA TYR A 202 -6.98 -10.41 -5.77
C TYR A 202 -7.60 -11.59 -5.00
N GLU A 203 -7.29 -11.76 -3.71
CA GLU A 203 -7.89 -12.80 -2.88
C GLU A 203 -9.35 -12.45 -2.55
N LYS A 204 -10.25 -13.45 -2.64
CA LYS A 204 -11.69 -13.28 -2.41
C LYS A 204 -12.10 -13.70 -1.00
N LYS A 205 -11.38 -14.63 -0.39
CA LYS A 205 -11.70 -15.22 0.92
C LYS A 205 -11.06 -14.42 2.05
N ALA A 206 -11.89 -13.93 2.98
CA ALA A 206 -11.46 -13.17 4.15
C ALA A 206 -10.35 -13.88 4.95
N ILE A 207 -10.47 -15.19 5.15
CA ILE A 207 -9.48 -15.97 5.91
C ILE A 207 -8.09 -15.90 5.26
N PHE A 208 -7.99 -16.02 3.94
CA PHE A 208 -6.72 -15.93 3.23
C PHE A 208 -6.21 -14.49 3.16
N LYS A 209 -7.10 -13.50 3.02
CA LYS A 209 -6.73 -12.08 3.20
C LYS A 209 -6.07 -11.84 4.56
N PHE A 210 -6.70 -12.30 5.65
CA PHE A 210 -6.12 -12.20 6.99
C PHE A 210 -4.77 -12.89 7.08
N PHE A 211 -4.65 -14.11 6.54
CA PHE A 211 -3.38 -14.84 6.50
C PHE A 211 -2.28 -14.03 5.80
N LEU A 212 -2.55 -13.46 4.61
CA LEU A 212 -1.61 -12.64 3.86
C LEU A 212 -1.19 -11.39 4.66
N LEU A 213 -2.13 -10.68 5.29
CA LEU A 213 -1.77 -9.54 6.14
C LEU A 213 -0.96 -9.96 7.38
N TYR A 214 -1.21 -11.15 7.92
CA TYR A 214 -0.42 -11.69 9.02
C TYR A 214 1.00 -12.06 8.60
N GLN A 215 1.23 -12.47 7.35
CA GLN A 215 2.59 -12.71 6.85
C GLN A 215 3.47 -11.45 6.95
N ILE A 216 2.88 -10.25 6.82
CA ILE A 216 3.60 -8.99 7.05
C ILE A 216 4.03 -8.88 8.52
N ILE A 217 3.15 -9.22 9.46
CA ILE A 217 3.51 -9.28 10.89
C ILE A 217 4.59 -10.32 11.15
N GLU A 218 4.52 -11.51 10.55
CA GLU A 218 5.54 -12.56 10.65
C GLU A 218 6.91 -12.06 10.17
N LEU A 219 6.96 -11.38 9.03
CA LEU A 219 8.19 -10.76 8.53
C LEU A 219 8.79 -9.77 9.53
N LEU A 220 7.97 -8.90 10.13
CA LEU A 220 8.44 -7.92 11.11
C LEU A 220 8.91 -8.58 12.41
N ILE A 221 8.20 -9.59 12.93
CA ILE A 221 8.61 -10.23 14.18
C ILE A 221 9.81 -11.17 13.98
N ASP A 222 10.05 -11.68 12.78
CA ASP A 222 11.28 -12.40 12.44
C ASP A 222 12.48 -11.46 12.34
N ASP A 223 12.28 -10.25 11.82
CA ASP A 223 13.29 -9.19 11.84
C ASP A 223 13.65 -8.76 13.28
N ILE A 224 12.63 -8.51 14.11
CA ILE A 224 12.80 -8.26 15.55
C ILE A 224 13.58 -9.40 16.22
N TYR A 225 13.26 -10.64 15.90
CA TYR A 225 13.96 -11.79 16.47
C TYR A 225 15.47 -11.76 16.17
N LYS A 226 15.83 -11.50 14.92
CA LYS A 226 17.24 -11.38 14.49
C LYS A 226 17.96 -10.25 15.22
N HIS A 227 17.36 -9.05 15.23
CA HIS A 227 17.95 -7.89 15.90
C HIS A 227 18.14 -8.12 17.40
N GLU A 228 17.14 -8.68 18.09
CA GLU A 228 17.27 -8.97 19.52
C GLU A 228 18.34 -10.04 19.78
N GLN A 229 18.46 -11.06 18.93
CA GLN A 229 19.54 -12.05 19.03
C GLN A 229 20.93 -11.44 18.89
N GLU A 230 21.12 -10.51 17.96
CA GLU A 230 22.39 -9.81 17.73
C GLU A 230 22.86 -9.04 18.98
N SER A 231 21.91 -8.54 19.79
CA SER A 231 22.22 -7.88 21.06
C SER A 231 22.47 -8.85 22.22
N ILE A 232 21.70 -9.95 22.30
CA ILE A 232 21.69 -10.85 23.46
C ILE A 232 22.88 -11.83 23.43
N ILE A 233 23.29 -12.30 22.24
CA ILE A 233 24.41 -13.25 22.11
C ILE A 233 25.73 -12.68 22.65
N PRO A 234 26.15 -11.45 22.32
CA PRO A 234 27.32 -10.82 22.91
C PRO A 234 27.20 -10.65 24.43
N GLU A 235 26.02 -10.27 24.94
CA GLU A 235 25.76 -10.15 26.39
C GLU A 235 26.04 -11.50 27.08
N LEU A 236 25.54 -12.61 26.53
CA LEU A 236 25.75 -13.96 27.05
C LEU A 236 27.23 -14.36 27.08
N VAL A 237 27.98 -14.05 26.01
CA VAL A 237 29.42 -14.33 25.95
C VAL A 237 30.18 -13.52 26.99
N SER A 238 29.77 -12.27 27.24
CA SER A 238 30.44 -11.36 28.19
C SER A 238 30.29 -11.77 29.66
N VAL A 239 29.21 -12.46 30.03
CA VAL A 239 28.93 -12.87 31.43
C VAL A 239 29.40 -14.29 31.76
N LYS A 240 30.15 -14.93 30.85
CA LYS A 240 30.58 -16.33 30.99
C LYS A 240 31.31 -16.55 32.32
N GLY A 241 30.76 -17.44 33.15
CA GLY A 241 31.29 -17.76 34.49
C GLY A 241 30.49 -17.15 35.64
N ASP A 242 29.60 -16.18 35.38
CA ASP A 242 28.61 -15.70 36.34
C ASP A 242 27.30 -16.48 36.16
N SER A 243 27.08 -17.47 37.03
CA SER A 243 25.92 -18.37 36.93
C SER A 243 24.58 -17.66 37.08
N ALA A 244 24.49 -16.57 37.85
CA ALA A 244 23.25 -15.85 38.06
C ALA A 244 22.91 -15.05 36.80
N ARG A 245 23.85 -14.25 36.31
CA ARG A 245 23.66 -13.45 35.09
C ARG A 245 23.46 -14.31 33.84
N THR A 246 24.15 -15.45 33.76
CA THR A 246 23.96 -16.41 32.66
C THR A 246 22.51 -16.93 32.64
N LYS A 247 21.94 -17.24 33.81
CA LYS A 247 20.54 -17.70 33.91
C LYS A 247 19.57 -16.60 33.47
N ASP A 248 19.76 -15.36 33.93
CA ASP A 248 18.91 -14.23 33.56
C ASP A 248 18.90 -14.01 32.03
N ILE A 249 20.07 -14.11 31.38
CA ILE A 249 20.17 -13.95 29.93
C ILE A 249 19.53 -15.12 29.18
N LEU A 250 19.66 -16.36 29.66
CA LEU A 250 18.95 -17.50 29.07
C LEU A 250 17.42 -17.34 29.17
N GLU A 251 16.91 -16.81 30.27
CA GLU A 251 15.48 -16.48 30.41
C GLU A 251 15.05 -15.38 29.43
N LYS A 252 15.88 -14.34 29.22
CA LYS A 252 15.65 -13.33 28.17
C LYS A 252 15.55 -13.98 26.79
N ILE A 253 16.49 -14.86 26.42
CA ILE A 253 16.48 -15.59 25.13
C ILE A 253 15.19 -16.38 24.97
N GLN A 254 14.82 -17.19 25.97
CA GLN A 254 13.59 -17.98 25.94
C GLN A 254 12.35 -17.12 25.73
N SER A 255 12.30 -15.94 26.34
CA SER A 255 11.18 -15.02 26.17
C SER A 255 11.06 -14.50 24.74
N VAL A 256 12.19 -14.12 24.11
CA VAL A 256 12.27 -13.53 22.78
C VAL A 256 11.92 -14.53 21.67
N ILE A 257 12.10 -15.84 21.91
CA ILE A 257 11.67 -16.90 20.97
C ILE A 257 10.16 -16.90 20.76
N THR A 258 9.36 -16.53 21.76
CA THR A 258 7.91 -16.64 21.66
C THR A 258 7.32 -15.58 20.73
N GLU A 259 6.49 -16.02 19.78
CA GLU A 259 5.80 -15.14 18.81
C GLU A 259 5.06 -13.99 19.51
N LYS A 260 4.29 -14.32 20.54
CA LYS A 260 3.56 -13.37 21.37
C LYS A 260 4.45 -12.25 21.93
N LYS A 261 5.66 -12.58 22.41
CA LYS A 261 6.59 -11.58 22.96
C LYS A 261 7.15 -10.67 21.87
N ARG A 262 7.42 -11.23 20.68
CA ARG A 262 7.90 -10.45 19.53
C ARG A 262 6.82 -9.50 18.99
N ILE A 263 5.55 -9.91 19.00
CA ILE A 263 4.41 -9.01 18.71
C ILE A 263 4.33 -7.89 19.76
N THR A 264 4.53 -8.19 21.05
CA THR A 264 4.61 -7.14 22.08
C THR A 264 5.73 -6.14 21.78
N TYR A 265 6.92 -6.61 21.39
CA TYR A 265 8.04 -5.73 21.00
C TYR A 265 7.73 -4.90 19.78
N LEU A 266 7.09 -5.49 18.76
CA LEU A 266 6.65 -4.77 17.58
C LEU A 266 5.82 -3.55 17.97
N MET A 267 4.78 -3.75 18.77
CA MET A 267 3.86 -2.68 19.15
C MET A 267 4.45 -1.66 20.11
N GLN A 268 5.21 -2.10 21.12
CA GLN A 268 5.64 -1.23 22.22
C GLN A 268 7.01 -0.59 22.00
N ARG A 269 7.95 -1.29 21.35
CA ARG A 269 9.37 -0.89 21.29
C ARG A 269 9.80 -0.46 19.89
N TYR A 270 9.39 -1.20 18.86
CA TYR A 270 9.82 -0.94 17.49
C TYR A 270 8.94 0.08 16.77
N THR A 271 7.64 0.11 17.06
CA THR A 271 6.71 1.09 16.45
C THR A 271 6.21 2.13 17.44
N ASN A 272 6.32 1.86 18.74
CA ASN A 272 5.76 2.66 19.84
C ASN A 272 4.31 3.11 19.53
N MET A 273 3.49 2.16 19.12
CA MET A 273 2.08 2.40 18.78
C MET A 273 1.30 2.79 20.04
N THR A 274 1.07 4.09 20.20
CA THR A 274 0.28 4.69 21.28
C THR A 274 -1.19 4.95 20.88
N GLY A 275 -1.58 4.58 19.65
CA GLY A 275 -2.89 4.84 19.07
C GLY A 275 -4.03 4.04 19.72
N ASN A 276 -5.26 4.50 19.47
CA ASN A 276 -6.46 3.86 19.98
C ASN A 276 -6.80 2.58 19.18
N LEU A 277 -6.28 1.44 19.61
CA LEU A 277 -6.62 0.11 19.06
C LEU A 277 -7.98 -0.43 19.56
N SER A 278 -8.85 0.41 20.16
CA SER A 278 -10.09 -0.05 20.77
C SER A 278 -11.06 -0.68 19.77
N GLN A 279 -11.15 -0.12 18.56
CA GLN A 279 -12.05 -0.63 17.53
C GLN A 279 -11.59 -2.01 17.06
N LEU A 280 -10.32 -2.14 16.66
CA LEU A 280 -9.72 -3.44 16.31
C LEU A 280 -9.87 -4.45 17.45
N LYS A 281 -9.56 -4.05 18.68
CA LYS A 281 -9.72 -4.91 19.87
C LYS A 281 -11.15 -5.41 20.03
N SER A 282 -12.13 -4.51 19.91
CA SER A 282 -13.56 -4.85 20.03
C SER A 282 -13.98 -5.87 18.97
N MET A 283 -13.60 -5.64 17.71
CA MET A 283 -13.89 -6.56 16.62
C MET A 283 -13.20 -7.92 16.79
N CYS A 284 -11.91 -7.91 17.16
CA CYS A 284 -11.17 -9.14 17.42
C CYS A 284 -11.78 -9.95 18.58
N ASN A 285 -12.13 -9.29 19.70
CA ASN A 285 -12.75 -9.98 20.82
C ASN A 285 -14.15 -10.52 20.45
N SER A 286 -14.93 -9.78 19.66
CA SER A 286 -16.21 -10.27 19.13
C SER A 286 -16.04 -11.55 18.29
N LEU A 287 -15.01 -11.58 17.42
CA LEU A 287 -14.67 -12.79 16.67
C LEU A 287 -14.24 -13.92 17.61
N LEU A 288 -13.36 -13.66 18.60
CA LEU A 288 -12.93 -14.69 19.56
C LEU A 288 -14.10 -15.32 20.31
N THR A 289 -15.05 -14.52 20.78
CA THR A 289 -16.28 -15.02 21.42
C THR A 289 -17.07 -15.92 20.46
N THR A 290 -17.18 -15.52 19.18
CA THR A 290 -17.84 -16.31 18.12
C THR A 290 -17.12 -17.65 17.88
N LEU A 291 -15.80 -17.68 18.02
CA LEU A 291 -14.97 -18.88 17.92
C LEU A 291 -14.94 -19.74 19.20
N GLY A 292 -15.62 -19.31 20.28
CA GLY A 292 -15.57 -19.98 21.58
C GLY A 292 -14.23 -19.85 22.29
N ILE A 293 -13.44 -18.82 21.96
CA ILE A 293 -12.12 -18.54 22.53
C ILE A 293 -12.23 -17.36 23.50
N GLU A 294 -11.51 -17.43 24.62
CA GLU A 294 -11.41 -16.32 25.57
C GLU A 294 -10.86 -15.05 24.90
N GLU A 295 -11.38 -13.90 25.32
CA GLU A 295 -10.95 -12.59 24.84
C GLU A 295 -9.48 -12.26 25.15
N GLY A 296 -8.96 -11.21 24.50
CA GLY A 296 -7.64 -10.64 24.74
C GLY A 296 -7.72 -9.20 25.26
N LEU A 297 -6.83 -8.85 26.21
CA LEU A 297 -6.73 -7.48 26.70
C LEU A 297 -5.83 -6.58 25.85
N GLU A 298 -4.77 -7.17 25.29
CA GLU A 298 -3.71 -6.46 24.53
C GLU A 298 -3.59 -7.03 23.11
N PHE A 299 -2.97 -6.28 22.19
CA PHE A 299 -2.88 -6.61 20.76
C PHE A 299 -2.37 -8.03 20.50
N GLN A 300 -1.26 -8.41 21.12
CA GLN A 300 -0.67 -9.74 20.99
C GLN A 300 -1.54 -10.86 21.56
N HIS A 301 -2.55 -10.55 22.38
CA HIS A 301 -3.48 -11.55 22.89
C HIS A 301 -4.59 -11.82 21.89
N TYR A 302 -5.31 -10.78 21.45
CA TYR A 302 -6.47 -10.99 20.59
C TYR A 302 -6.06 -11.35 19.15
N PHE A 303 -5.02 -10.71 18.61
CA PHE A 303 -4.64 -10.88 17.21
C PHE A 303 -3.98 -12.24 16.96
N TYR A 304 -3.06 -12.65 17.84
CA TYR A 304 -2.40 -13.96 17.77
C TYR A 304 -3.39 -15.13 17.95
N LYS A 305 -4.39 -14.99 18.84
CA LYS A 305 -5.40 -16.04 19.05
C LYS A 305 -6.22 -16.30 17.77
N ILE A 306 -6.63 -15.23 17.07
CA ILE A 306 -7.32 -15.34 15.77
C ILE A 306 -6.43 -16.05 14.76
N ARG A 307 -5.16 -15.63 14.63
CA ARG A 307 -4.21 -16.30 13.74
C ARG A 307 -4.05 -17.77 14.05
N ASN A 308 -3.87 -18.14 15.31
CA ASN A 308 -3.72 -19.54 15.70
C ASN A 308 -4.95 -20.38 15.37
N PHE A 309 -6.14 -19.83 15.60
CA PHE A 309 -7.37 -20.51 15.21
C PHE A 309 -7.42 -20.72 13.69
N ILE A 310 -7.18 -19.67 12.90
CA ILE A 310 -7.19 -19.76 11.43
C ILE A 310 -6.18 -20.81 10.95
N PHE A 311 -4.98 -20.84 11.53
CA PHE A 311 -3.93 -21.76 11.09
C PHE A 311 -4.21 -23.23 11.47
N HIS A 312 -4.75 -23.49 12.66
CA HIS A 312 -4.92 -24.86 13.16
C HIS A 312 -6.33 -25.43 13.00
N GLN A 313 -7.35 -24.58 12.90
CA GLN A 313 -8.77 -24.93 12.98
C GLN A 313 -9.60 -24.27 11.86
N TYR A 314 -8.95 -23.95 10.72
CA TYR A 314 -9.61 -23.34 9.55
C TYR A 314 -10.95 -24.01 9.17
N ARG A 315 -11.02 -25.35 9.21
CA ARG A 315 -12.22 -26.11 8.82
C ARG A 315 -13.42 -25.84 9.72
N ASP A 316 -13.16 -25.39 10.94
CA ASP A 316 -14.16 -25.13 11.97
C ASP A 316 -14.52 -23.63 12.04
N PHE A 317 -14.03 -22.80 11.09
CA PHE A 317 -14.32 -21.38 11.07
C PHE A 317 -15.81 -21.13 10.74
N PRO A 318 -16.58 -20.48 11.63
CA PRO A 318 -18.01 -20.29 11.45
C PRO A 318 -18.31 -19.27 10.36
N THR A 319 -19.38 -19.51 9.60
CA THR A 319 -19.82 -18.60 8.54
C THR A 319 -20.14 -17.20 9.07
N ASP A 320 -20.77 -17.10 10.24
CA ASP A 320 -21.11 -15.82 10.87
C ASP A 320 -19.86 -15.01 11.29
N GLY A 321 -18.73 -15.69 11.51
CA GLY A 321 -17.45 -15.06 11.83
C GLY A 321 -16.77 -14.43 10.61
N VAL A 322 -17.17 -14.78 9.38
CA VAL A 322 -16.51 -14.30 8.15
C VAL A 322 -16.68 -12.79 7.99
N ASN A 323 -17.89 -12.28 8.21
CA ASN A 323 -18.16 -10.84 8.12
C ASN A 323 -17.38 -10.05 9.19
N ILE A 324 -17.27 -10.59 10.40
CA ILE A 324 -16.46 -9.97 11.47
C ILE A 324 -14.98 -9.94 11.07
N LEU A 325 -14.49 -11.01 10.45
CA LEU A 325 -13.11 -11.08 9.97
C LEU A 325 -12.84 -10.07 8.84
N GLU A 326 -13.79 -9.84 7.94
CA GLU A 326 -13.67 -8.81 6.90
C GLU A 326 -13.52 -7.41 7.49
N GLU A 327 -14.28 -7.09 8.54
CA GLU A 327 -14.15 -5.81 9.25
C GLU A 327 -12.81 -5.69 10.00
N ILE A 328 -12.34 -6.78 10.64
CA ILE A 328 -11.00 -6.83 11.24
C ILE A 328 -9.92 -6.56 10.20
N ILE A 329 -10.05 -7.11 8.99
CA ILE A 329 -9.09 -6.92 7.89
C ILE A 329 -9.04 -5.46 7.46
N LYS A 330 -10.19 -4.79 7.31
CA LYS A 330 -10.27 -3.37 6.96
C LYS A 330 -9.60 -2.51 8.04
N GLU A 331 -9.99 -2.69 9.29
CA GLU A 331 -9.43 -1.95 10.42
C GLU A 331 -7.90 -2.18 10.57
N PHE A 332 -7.45 -3.42 10.32
CA PHE A 332 -6.02 -3.71 10.38
C PHE A 332 -5.24 -3.08 9.21
N LEU A 333 -5.82 -3.06 8.00
CA LEU A 333 -5.25 -2.32 6.87
C LEU A 333 -5.15 -0.82 7.13
N ASP A 334 -6.13 -0.23 7.81
CA ASP A 334 -6.10 1.20 8.14
C ASP A 334 -4.93 1.56 9.09
N LEU A 335 -4.54 0.61 9.94
CA LEU A 335 -3.43 0.73 10.88
C LEU A 335 -2.08 0.35 10.26
N MET A 336 -2.07 -0.46 9.20
CA MET A 336 -0.86 -1.03 8.61
C MET A 336 0.17 0.01 8.14
N PRO A 337 -0.21 1.11 7.44
CA PRO A 337 0.73 2.16 7.09
C PRO A 337 1.47 2.71 8.31
N GLN A 338 0.77 2.94 9.42
CA GLN A 338 1.36 3.47 10.65
C GLN A 338 2.32 2.49 11.33
N ILE A 339 1.97 1.20 11.36
CA ILE A 339 2.85 0.16 11.91
C ILE A 339 4.16 0.12 11.10
N LEU A 340 4.07 0.12 9.78
CA LEU A 340 5.23 0.00 8.89
C LEU A 340 6.07 1.27 8.81
N SER A 341 5.44 2.46 8.87
CA SER A 341 6.15 3.74 8.81
C SER A 341 6.88 4.06 10.11
N LYS A 342 6.29 3.72 11.26
CA LYS A 342 6.89 3.96 12.59
C LYS A 342 7.93 2.94 13.00
N TYR A 343 8.02 1.79 12.32
CA TYR A 343 8.97 0.73 12.66
C TYR A 343 10.40 1.26 12.64
N LYS A 344 11.11 1.15 13.76
CA LYS A 344 12.52 1.53 13.91
C LYS A 344 13.27 0.57 14.80
N TYR A 345 14.53 0.31 14.46
CA TYR A 345 15.43 -0.38 15.38
C TYR A 345 15.62 0.48 16.64
N PRO A 346 15.41 -0.08 17.84
CA PRO A 346 15.65 0.64 19.07
C PRO A 346 17.12 1.01 19.17
N ILE A 347 17.42 2.27 19.45
CA ILE A 347 18.81 2.73 19.64
C ILE A 347 19.41 1.91 20.78
N THR A 348 20.37 1.06 20.46
CA THR A 348 21.22 0.41 21.45
C THR A 348 22.16 1.49 21.99
N ASN A 349 21.97 1.89 23.25
CA ASN A 349 22.95 2.71 23.94
C ASN A 349 24.22 1.85 24.08
N THR A 350 25.16 2.02 23.15
CA THR A 350 26.52 1.47 23.23
C THR A 350 27.31 2.12 24.34
#